data_AF-M8B2I3-F1
#
_entry.id   AF-M8B2I3-F1
#
_cell.length_a   1.000
_cell.length_b   1.000
_cell.length_c   1.000
_cell.angle_alpha   90.00
_cell.angle_beta   90.00
_cell.angle_gamma   90.00
#
_symmetry.space_group_name_H-M   'P 1'
#
loop_
_entity.id
_entity.type
_entity.pdbx_description
1 polymer ?
#
loop_
_entity_poly.entity_id
_entity_poly.type
_entity_poly.pdbx_seq_one_letter_code
_entity_poly.pdbx_strand_id
1 'polypeptide(L)'
;MSVKNTKQLEARYSFDGQPFERIRLAEAGSTQPAGDTQVSHLVSGDDGGYVALGNAGVAEFKAENATGMFKVEVAVSGEVRYQAHYTKCKFEAKCPLVLQLAPPGTPAVVFQEVKCKPVTADKNC
;
A
#
# COMPACT_ATOMS: atom_id res chain seq x y z
N MET A 1 20.11 2.14 -14.29
CA MET A 1 20.98 2.40 -13.11
C MET A 1 20.33 1.78 -11.88
N SER A 2 21.13 1.31 -10.92
CA SER A 2 20.61 0.77 -9.66
C SER A 2 20.07 1.88 -8.76
N VAL A 3 19.03 1.56 -8.01
CA VAL A 3 18.35 2.45 -7.07
C VAL A 3 18.54 1.92 -5.66
N LYS A 4 18.96 2.76 -4.73
CA LYS A 4 19.13 2.39 -3.33
C LYS A 4 18.08 3.10 -2.48
N ASN A 5 17.35 2.34 -1.66
CA ASN A 5 16.45 2.89 -0.66
C ASN A 5 17.28 3.62 0.42
N THR A 6 17.08 4.92 0.59
CA THR A 6 17.72 5.70 1.68
C THR A 6 16.93 5.65 2.97
N LYS A 7 15.64 5.32 2.88
CA LYS A 7 14.75 5.02 4.01
C LYS A 7 14.05 3.68 3.78
N GLN A 8 13.39 3.18 4.81
CA GLN A 8 12.52 2.02 4.67
C GLN A 8 11.42 2.31 3.64
N LEU A 9 11.14 1.32 2.81
CA LEU A 9 9.98 1.30 1.92
C LEU A 9 8.80 0.73 2.71
N GLU A 10 7.69 1.45 2.75
CA GLU A 10 6.51 1.05 3.53
C GLU A 10 5.25 1.09 2.66
N ALA A 11 4.39 0.09 2.85
CA ALA A 11 3.01 0.11 2.41
C ALA A 11 2.11 0.46 3.60
N ARG A 12 1.18 1.37 3.40
CA ARG A 12 0.26 1.84 4.41
C ARG A 12 -1.17 1.61 3.93
N TYR A 13 -1.91 0.79 4.66
CA TYR A 13 -3.32 0.58 4.42
C TYR A 13 -4.14 1.64 5.14
N SER A 14 -5.13 2.15 4.44
CA SER A 14 -6.06 3.14 4.95
C SER A 14 -7.49 2.83 4.53
N PHE A 15 -8.41 3.10 5.45
CA PHE A 15 -9.84 2.97 5.25
C PHE A 15 -10.46 4.33 5.56
N ASP A 16 -11.23 4.88 4.63
CA ASP A 16 -11.78 6.24 4.74
C ASP A 16 -10.69 7.29 5.09
N GLY A 17 -9.52 7.19 4.45
CA GLY A 17 -8.36 8.05 4.71
C GLY A 17 -7.68 7.86 6.07
N GLN A 18 -8.21 7.01 6.95
CA GLN A 18 -7.61 6.69 8.24
C GLN A 18 -6.67 5.48 8.10
N PRO A 19 -5.38 5.61 8.50
CA PRO A 19 -4.47 4.49 8.47
C PRO A 19 -4.81 3.46 9.53
N PHE A 20 -4.80 2.18 9.16
CA PHE A 20 -5.00 1.11 10.14
C PHE A 20 -3.85 0.12 10.20
N GLU A 21 -3.07 -0.03 9.13
CA GLU A 21 -1.95 -0.98 9.08
C GLU A 21 -0.78 -0.42 8.28
N ARG A 22 0.42 -0.79 8.69
CA ARG A 22 1.68 -0.43 8.01
C ARG A 22 2.54 -1.67 7.88
N ILE A 23 2.99 -1.94 6.66
CA ILE A 23 3.84 -3.07 6.32
C ILE A 23 5.17 -2.53 5.80
N ARG A 24 6.28 -3.05 6.32
CA ARG A 24 7.61 -2.76 5.81
C ARG A 24 7.88 -3.65 4.60
N LEU A 25 8.17 -3.03 3.47
CA LEU A 25 8.45 -3.71 2.21
C LEU A 25 9.94 -3.94 1.99
N ALA A 26 10.77 -2.96 2.36
CA ALA A 26 12.21 -3.06 2.22
C ALA A 26 12.91 -2.19 3.28
N GLU A 27 14.03 -2.69 3.80
CA GLU A 27 14.85 -1.96 4.76
C GLU A 27 15.64 -0.83 4.09
N ALA A 28 16.01 0.17 4.89
CA ALA A 28 16.93 1.19 4.43
C ALA A 28 18.27 0.57 4.00
N GLY A 29 18.77 0.99 2.84
CA GLY A 29 20.00 0.48 2.26
C GLY A 29 19.82 -0.66 1.25
N SER A 30 18.63 -1.25 1.16
CA SER A 30 18.29 -2.20 0.10
C SER A 30 18.48 -1.57 -1.28
N THR A 31 19.01 -2.34 -2.22
CA THR A 31 19.33 -1.88 -3.57
C THR A 31 18.56 -2.71 -4.59
N GLN A 32 17.90 -2.02 -5.50
CA GLN A 32 17.24 -2.60 -6.67
C GLN A 32 18.15 -2.41 -7.90
N PRO A 33 18.52 -3.49 -8.61
CA PRO A 33 19.30 -3.40 -9.84
C PRO A 33 18.56 -2.67 -10.97
N ALA A 34 19.32 -2.21 -11.97
CA ALA A 34 18.74 -1.60 -13.16
C ALA A 34 17.92 -2.61 -13.97
N GLY A 35 16.68 -2.28 -14.32
CA GLY A 35 15.82 -3.13 -15.16
C GLY A 35 15.20 -4.32 -14.42
N ASP A 36 15.47 -4.46 -13.12
CA ASP A 36 14.89 -5.52 -12.31
C ASP A 36 13.53 -5.11 -11.73
N THR A 37 12.59 -6.06 -11.67
CA THR A 37 11.25 -5.84 -11.12
C THR A 37 11.16 -6.48 -9.75
N GLN A 38 11.02 -5.65 -8.71
CA GLN A 38 10.81 -6.16 -7.36
C GLN A 38 9.34 -6.50 -7.14
N VAL A 39 9.05 -7.75 -6.83
CA VAL A 39 7.72 -8.20 -6.41
C VAL A 39 7.70 -8.27 -4.88
N SER A 40 6.78 -7.54 -4.27
CA SER A 40 6.57 -7.56 -2.82
C SER A 40 5.22 -8.18 -2.50
N HIS A 41 5.24 -9.23 -1.70
CA HIS A 41 4.02 -9.84 -1.16
C HIS A 41 3.65 -9.15 0.15
N LEU A 42 2.52 -8.45 0.13
CA LEU A 42 1.94 -7.83 1.31
C LEU A 42 1.08 -8.87 2.02
N VAL A 43 1.42 -9.18 3.28
CA VAL A 43 0.59 -10.00 4.15
C VAL A 43 0.01 -9.09 5.22
N SER A 44 -1.28 -8.81 5.12
CA SER A 44 -2.03 -7.94 6.02
C SER A 44 -3.11 -8.74 6.75
N GLY A 45 -3.30 -8.45 8.04
CA GLY A 45 -4.35 -9.08 8.86
C GLY A 45 -3.84 -10.22 9.74
N ASP A 46 -4.46 -10.30 10.92
CA ASP A 46 -4.33 -11.37 11.91
C ASP A 46 -5.75 -11.84 12.25
N ASP A 47 -5.97 -13.14 12.38
CA ASP A 47 -7.26 -13.73 12.73
C ASP A 47 -7.62 -13.33 14.18
N GLY A 48 -8.25 -12.17 14.33
CA GLY A 48 -8.63 -11.57 15.62
C GLY A 48 -7.97 -10.23 15.95
N GLY A 49 -7.18 -9.66 15.03
CA GLY A 49 -6.60 -8.33 15.21
C GLY A 49 -7.66 -7.23 15.26
N TYR A 50 -7.77 -6.53 16.39
CA TYR A 50 -8.68 -5.39 16.53
C TYR A 50 -8.13 -4.16 15.79
N VAL A 51 -8.92 -3.64 14.87
CA VAL A 51 -8.64 -2.38 14.16
C VAL A 51 -9.61 -1.30 14.64
N ALA A 52 -9.07 -0.18 15.10
CA ALA A 52 -9.86 0.99 15.47
C ALA A 52 -10.21 1.80 14.21
N LEU A 53 -11.37 1.52 13.62
CA LEU A 53 -12.00 2.41 12.64
C LEU A 53 -12.64 3.55 13.44
N GLY A 54 -12.23 4.81 13.24
CA GLY A 54 -12.82 5.94 13.95
C GLY A 54 -14.32 6.09 13.66
N ASN A 55 -14.99 7.05 14.28
CA ASN A 55 -16.45 7.24 14.11
C ASN A 55 -16.91 7.35 12.65
N ALA A 56 -16.11 8.01 11.80
CA ALA A 56 -16.37 8.10 10.36
C ALA A 56 -16.17 6.74 9.65
N GLY A 57 -15.06 6.05 9.95
CA GLY A 57 -14.77 4.72 9.43
C GLY A 57 -15.81 3.66 9.82
N VAL A 58 -16.47 3.77 10.99
CA VAL A 58 -17.57 2.86 11.36
C VAL A 58 -18.81 3.06 10.50
N ALA A 59 -19.11 4.31 10.11
CA ALA A 59 -20.26 4.60 9.24
C ALA A 59 -20.02 4.08 7.82
N GLU A 60 -18.84 4.35 7.26
CA GLU A 60 -18.44 3.82 5.95
C GLU A 60 -18.36 2.29 5.97
N PHE A 61 -17.80 1.70 7.02
CA PHE A 61 -17.77 0.24 7.15
C PHE A 61 -19.18 -0.36 7.14
N LYS A 62 -20.15 0.24 7.84
CA LYS A 62 -21.54 -0.26 7.83
C LYS A 62 -22.18 -0.13 6.45
N ALA A 63 -21.95 0.97 5.75
CA ALA A 63 -22.46 1.19 4.40
C ALA A 63 -21.85 0.20 3.40
N GLU A 64 -20.54 0.03 3.43
CA GLU A 64 -19.79 -0.86 2.55
C GLU A 64 -20.06 -2.34 2.86
N ASN A 65 -20.22 -2.71 4.14
CA ASN A 65 -20.59 -4.05 4.57
C ASN A 65 -21.99 -4.47 4.08
N ALA A 66 -22.93 -3.53 3.96
CA ALA A 66 -24.25 -3.82 3.38
C ALA A 66 -24.16 -4.18 1.89
N THR A 67 -23.16 -3.64 1.18
CA THR A 67 -22.88 -3.94 -0.23
C THR A 67 -21.89 -5.09 -0.43
N GLY A 68 -21.16 -5.46 0.63
CA GLY A 68 -20.06 -6.43 0.57
C GLY A 68 -18.81 -5.93 -0.17
N MET A 69 -18.70 -4.64 -0.47
CA MET A 69 -17.57 -4.05 -1.18
C MET A 69 -16.89 -2.99 -0.32
N PHE A 70 -15.65 -3.24 0.09
CA PHE A 70 -14.85 -2.30 0.86
C PHE A 70 -13.83 -1.56 0.01
N LYS A 71 -13.77 -0.24 0.17
CA LYS A 71 -12.74 0.59 -0.46
C LYS A 71 -11.61 0.80 0.52
N VAL A 72 -10.48 0.18 0.21
CA VAL A 72 -9.23 0.31 0.96
C VAL A 72 -8.22 1.03 0.08
N GLU A 73 -7.49 2.00 0.62
CA GLU A 73 -6.40 2.64 -0.09
C GLU A 73 -5.05 2.14 0.46
N VAL A 74 -4.20 1.64 -0.43
CA VAL A 74 -2.82 1.27 -0.12
C VAL A 74 -1.89 2.37 -0.63
N ALA A 75 -1.17 3.03 0.26
CA ALA A 75 -0.15 4.00 -0.08
C ALA A 75 1.24 3.37 0.10
N VAL A 76 1.99 3.20 -0.98
CA VAL A 76 3.40 2.80 -0.95
C VAL A 76 4.24 4.06 -0.97
N SER A 77 5.09 4.23 0.05
CA SER A 77 5.98 5.39 0.15
C SER A 77 7.40 4.99 0.50
N GLY A 78 8.35 5.74 -0.04
CA GLY A 78 9.76 5.48 0.13
C GLY A 78 10.62 6.67 -0.25
N GLU A 79 11.90 6.57 0.10
CA GLU A 79 12.92 7.52 -0.35
C GLU A 79 14.06 6.72 -0.97
N VAL A 80 14.40 7.07 -2.21
CA VAL A 80 15.39 6.36 -3.01
C VAL A 80 16.49 7.30 -3.49
N ARG A 81 17.63 6.74 -3.84
CA ARG A 81 18.75 7.45 -4.44
C ARG A 81 19.38 6.59 -5.53
N TYR A 82 19.56 7.15 -6.72
CA TYR A 82 20.37 6.51 -7.76
C TYR A 82 21.83 6.47 -7.32
N GLN A 83 22.50 5.32 -7.46
CA GLN A 83 23.89 5.19 -6.97
C GLN A 83 24.87 6.18 -7.62
N ALA A 84 24.61 6.56 -8.88
CA ALA A 84 25.43 7.52 -9.62
C ALA A 84 25.15 9.00 -9.29
N HIS A 85 24.08 9.30 -8.52
CA HIS A 85 23.68 10.67 -8.19
C HIS A 85 23.57 10.88 -6.68
N TYR A 86 23.71 12.11 -6.21
CA TYR A 86 23.53 12.44 -4.78
C TYR A 86 22.08 12.79 -4.42
N THR A 87 21.23 13.01 -5.43
CA THR A 87 19.83 13.39 -5.26
C THR A 87 19.04 12.27 -4.59
N LYS A 88 18.31 12.63 -3.54
CA LYS A 88 17.35 11.76 -2.86
C LYS A 88 15.97 12.08 -3.40
N CYS A 89 15.22 11.02 -3.69
CA CYS A 89 13.95 11.06 -4.36
C CYS A 89 12.89 10.45 -3.46
N LYS A 90 11.99 11.29 -2.96
CA LYS A 90 10.81 10.80 -2.25
C LYS A 90 9.75 10.46 -3.27
N PHE A 91 9.08 9.34 -3.04
CA PHE A 91 7.93 8.97 -3.82
C PHE A 91 6.82 8.43 -2.93
N GLU A 92 5.60 8.68 -3.38
CA GLU A 92 4.39 8.09 -2.83
C GLU A 92 3.51 7.65 -4.00
N ALA A 93 3.02 6.42 -3.94
CA ALA A 93 2.07 5.87 -4.90
C ALA A 93 0.84 5.35 -4.15
N LYS A 94 -0.34 5.79 -4.56
CA LYS A 94 -1.61 5.35 -4.00
C LYS A 94 -2.31 4.38 -4.92
N CYS A 95 -2.70 3.24 -4.38
CA CYS A 95 -3.36 2.15 -5.06
C CYS A 95 -4.75 2.00 -4.44
N PRO A 96 -5.83 2.41 -5.15
CA PRO A 96 -7.18 2.15 -4.68
C PRO A 96 -7.47 0.66 -4.84
N LEU A 97 -7.75 -0.02 -3.73
CA LEU A 97 -8.07 -1.44 -3.67
C LEU A 97 -9.55 -1.60 -3.30
N VAL A 98 -10.30 -2.33 -4.12
CA VAL A 98 -11.68 -2.70 -3.80
C VAL A 98 -11.69 -4.16 -3.38
N LEU A 99 -12.01 -4.40 -2.11
CA LEU A 99 -12.12 -5.74 -1.54
C LEU A 99 -13.58 -6.16 -1.55
N GLN A 100 -13.89 -7.26 -2.23
CA GLN A 100 -15.22 -7.85 -2.15
C GLN A 100 -15.22 -8.94 -1.08
N LEU A 101 -16.09 -8.82 -0.09
CA LEU A 101 -16.37 -9.93 0.83
C LEU A 101 -16.96 -11.08 0.02
N ALA A 102 -16.38 -12.26 0.15
CA ALA A 102 -16.95 -13.43 -0.48
C ALA A 102 -18.33 -13.71 0.15
N PRO A 103 -19.37 -13.98 -0.66
CA PRO A 103 -20.68 -14.37 -0.13
C PRO A 103 -20.54 -15.60 0.79
N PRO A 104 -21.36 -15.72 1.85
CA PRO A 104 -21.35 -16.90 2.70
C PRO A 104 -21.60 -18.15 1.84
N GLY A 105 -20.60 -19.04 1.78
CA GLY A 105 -20.64 -20.28 0.98
C GLY A 105 -19.69 -20.34 -0.21
N THR A 106 -18.95 -19.27 -0.53
CA THR A 106 -17.88 -19.31 -1.56
C THR A 106 -16.57 -18.75 -0.98
N PRO A 107 -15.44 -19.47 -0.99
CA PRO A 107 -14.20 -18.99 -0.37
C PRO A 107 -13.37 -18.05 -1.25
N ALA A 108 -13.81 -17.75 -2.49
CA ALA A 108 -12.99 -17.02 -3.45
C ALA A 108 -13.23 -15.51 -3.37
N VAL A 109 -12.33 -14.79 -2.69
CA VAL A 109 -12.17 -13.34 -2.84
C VAL A 109 -11.38 -13.09 -4.11
N VAL A 110 -11.99 -12.48 -5.13
CA VAL A 110 -11.30 -12.09 -6.37
C VAL A 110 -10.62 -10.74 -6.13
N PHE A 111 -9.30 -10.77 -5.93
CA PHE A 111 -8.51 -9.55 -5.90
C PHE A 111 -8.34 -9.02 -7.32
N GLN A 112 -8.77 -7.78 -7.57
CA GLN A 112 -8.53 -7.12 -8.85
C GLN A 112 -7.11 -6.57 -8.89
N GLU A 113 -6.43 -6.75 -10.02
CA GLU A 113 -5.19 -6.03 -10.30
C GLU A 113 -5.51 -4.54 -10.40
N VAL A 114 -4.86 -3.73 -9.58
CA VAL A 114 -5.06 -2.28 -9.54
C VAL A 114 -3.78 -1.56 -9.91
N LYS A 115 -3.91 -0.54 -10.77
CA LYS A 115 -2.78 0.33 -11.13
C LYS A 115 -2.63 1.42 -10.08
N CYS A 116 -1.47 1.48 -9.44
CA CYS A 116 -1.12 2.53 -8.50
C CYS A 116 -0.85 3.85 -9.23
N LYS A 117 -1.36 4.96 -8.69
CA LYS A 117 -1.08 6.30 -9.21
C LYS A 117 0.04 6.94 -8.38
N PRO A 118 1.13 7.43 -9.00
CA PRO A 118 2.12 8.22 -8.29
C PRO A 118 1.48 9.55 -7.87
N VAL A 119 1.57 9.86 -6.57
CA VAL A 119 1.05 11.09 -5.97
C VAL A 119 2.09 12.20 -6.05
N THR A 120 3.35 11.85 -5.80
CA THR A 120 4.49 12.75 -5.85
C THR A 120 5.72 11.96 -6.27
N ALA A 121 6.42 12.49 -7.27
CA ALA A 121 7.84 12.28 -7.45
C ALA A 121 8.46 13.69 -7.41
N ASP A 122 9.45 13.92 -6.55
CA ASP A 122 10.15 15.21 -6.52
C ASP A 122 10.66 15.54 -7.93
N LYS A 123 10.51 16.79 -8.40
CA LYS A 123 10.84 17.22 -9.78
C LYS A 123 12.30 17.02 -10.22
N ASN A 124 13.16 16.61 -9.29
CA ASN A 124 14.58 16.33 -9.52
C ASN A 124 14.89 14.82 -9.51
N CYS A 125 13.83 14.02 -9.66
CA CYS A 125 13.78 12.60 -9.98
C CYS A 125 13.26 12.47 -11.40
#